data_AF-A0A4Q3TYU3-F1
#
_entry.id   AF-A0A4Q3TYU3-F1
#
_cell.length_a   1.000
_cell.length_b   1.000
_cell.length_c   1.000
_cell.angle_alpha   90.00
_cell.angle_beta   90.00
_cell.angle_gamma   90.00
#
_symmetry.space_group_name_H-M   'P 1'
#
loop_
_entity.id
_entity.type
_entity.pdbx_description
1 polymer ?
#
loop_
_entity_poly.entity_id
_entity_poly.type
_entity_poly.pdbx_seq_one_letter_code
_entity_poly.pdbx_strand_id
1 'polypeptide(L)'
;MPQETNLVPNLWNRAQAPQDPVAELVYASNLLGSDPRITNFGGGNTSSKVQMNDPLTGEPVTVLWVKASGGDLGSAKAANFASLYLDKVTGLERVYGPDRPIKIEDEIVPLYMSCVYGGNTAAPSIDTPLH
;
A
#
# COMPACT_ATOMS: atom_id res chain seq x y z
N MET A 1 8.10 -32.57 27.46
CA MET A 1 8.73 -31.93 26.28
C MET A 1 8.47 -30.44 26.38
N PRO A 2 9.46 -29.55 26.21
CA PRO A 2 9.18 -28.11 26.19
C PRO A 2 8.29 -27.83 24.98
N GLN A 3 7.23 -27.07 25.20
CA GLN A 3 6.32 -26.66 24.15
C GLN A 3 7.07 -25.68 23.24
N GLU A 4 7.36 -26.07 22.00
CA GLU A 4 7.92 -25.15 21.02
C GLU A 4 7.00 -23.92 20.96
N THR A 5 7.55 -22.75 21.26
CA THR A 5 6.80 -21.50 21.22
C THR A 5 6.39 -21.27 19.76
N ASN A 6 5.10 -21.43 19.45
CA ASN A 6 4.51 -21.21 18.13
C ASN A 6 4.44 -19.70 17.78
N LEU A 7 5.55 -19.00 17.97
CA LEU A 7 5.69 -17.57 17.70
C LEU A 7 6.11 -17.35 16.25
N VAL A 8 5.66 -16.24 15.69
CA VAL A 8 6.10 -15.77 14.38
C VAL A 8 7.46 -15.08 14.56
N PRO A 9 8.53 -15.53 13.87
CA PRO A 9 9.84 -14.92 14.01
C PRO A 9 9.89 -13.55 13.32
N ASN A 10 10.68 -12.62 13.86
CA ASN A 10 11.00 -11.39 13.16
C ASN A 10 12.11 -11.66 12.14
N LEU A 11 11.79 -11.52 10.85
CA LEU A 11 12.72 -11.77 9.74
C LEU A 11 13.41 -10.51 9.20
N TRP A 12 13.18 -9.35 9.81
CA TRP A 12 13.75 -8.08 9.35
C TRP A 12 15.28 -8.07 9.50
N ASN A 13 15.99 -7.89 8.38
CA ASN A 13 17.43 -7.73 8.36
C ASN A 13 17.82 -6.30 7.95
N ARG A 14 18.25 -5.50 8.93
CA ARG A 14 18.66 -4.10 8.72
C ARG A 14 19.82 -3.94 7.73
N ALA A 15 20.70 -4.93 7.60
CA ALA A 15 21.82 -4.87 6.65
C ALA A 15 21.40 -5.16 5.20
N GLN A 16 20.24 -5.79 4.99
CA GLN A 16 19.68 -6.11 3.68
C GLN A 16 18.54 -5.18 3.27
N ALA A 17 17.96 -4.45 4.22
CA ALA A 17 16.89 -3.49 3.97
C ALA A 17 17.34 -2.41 2.96
N PRO A 18 16.62 -2.23 1.84
CA PRO A 18 16.91 -1.17 0.88
C PRO A 18 16.78 0.22 1.51
N GLN A 19 17.55 1.20 1.01
CA GLN A 19 17.40 2.61 1.41
C GLN A 19 16.33 3.34 0.60
N ASP A 20 16.05 2.87 -0.62
CA ASP A 20 14.95 3.40 -1.42
C ASP A 20 13.61 3.02 -0.76
N PRO A 21 12.73 3.99 -0.43
CA PRO A 21 11.51 3.71 0.32
C PRO A 21 10.53 2.75 -0.36
N VAL A 22 10.51 2.71 -1.69
CA VAL A 22 9.63 1.81 -2.45
C VAL A 22 10.21 0.39 -2.44
N ALA A 23 11.53 0.26 -2.61
CA ALA A 23 12.21 -1.02 -2.46
C ALA A 23 12.14 -1.55 -1.01
N GLU A 24 12.21 -0.68 -0.01
CA GLU A 24 12.03 -1.05 1.40
C GLU A 24 10.60 -1.54 1.68
N LEU A 25 9.58 -0.87 1.12
CA LEU A 25 8.20 -1.34 1.14
C LEU A 25 8.08 -2.74 0.55
N VAL A 26 8.63 -2.98 -0.65
CA VAL A 26 8.65 -4.31 -1.29
C VAL A 26 9.32 -5.35 -0.40
N TYR A 27 10.47 -5.01 0.20
CA TYR A 27 11.19 -5.89 1.11
C TYR A 27 10.33 -6.26 2.33
N ALA A 28 9.73 -5.27 2.98
CA ALA A 28 8.83 -5.46 4.13
C ALA A 28 7.63 -6.34 3.77
N SER A 29 6.98 -6.06 2.64
CA SER A 29 5.85 -6.82 2.11
C SER A 29 6.20 -8.28 1.89
N ASN A 30 7.35 -8.56 1.25
CA ASN A 30 7.81 -9.93 1.00
C ASN A 30 8.12 -10.69 2.29
N LEU A 31 8.69 -10.03 3.31
CA LEU A 31 8.89 -10.65 4.62
C LEU A 31 7.57 -11.00 5.29
N LEU A 32 6.59 -10.08 5.30
CA LEU A 32 5.27 -10.32 5.87
C LEU A 32 4.54 -11.45 5.13
N GLY A 33 4.59 -11.46 3.80
CA GLY A 33 3.95 -12.47 2.98
C GLY A 33 4.68 -13.82 2.92
N SER A 34 5.88 -13.94 3.50
CA SER A 34 6.63 -15.20 3.54
C SER A 34 6.07 -16.22 4.54
N ASP A 35 5.25 -15.77 5.50
CA ASP A 35 4.63 -16.61 6.51
C ASP A 35 3.09 -16.56 6.37
N PRO A 36 2.44 -17.68 6.00
CA PRO A 36 0.98 -17.72 5.81
C PRO A 36 0.19 -17.52 7.11
N ARG A 37 0.84 -17.52 8.27
CA ARG A 37 0.21 -17.13 9.55
C ARG A 37 0.00 -15.62 9.66
N ILE A 38 0.72 -14.81 8.87
CA ILE A 38 0.62 -13.35 8.85
C ILE A 38 -0.36 -12.89 7.77
N THR A 39 -0.27 -13.45 6.55
CA THR A 39 -1.07 -13.01 5.41
C THR A 39 -1.69 -14.22 4.70
N ASN A 40 -2.98 -14.16 4.38
CA ASN A 40 -3.62 -15.15 3.52
C ASN A 40 -3.29 -14.87 2.04
N PHE A 41 -3.30 -15.91 1.19
CA PHE A 41 -3.08 -15.77 -0.26
C PHE A 41 -3.98 -14.69 -0.88
N GLY A 42 -3.37 -13.69 -1.50
CA GLY A 42 -4.07 -12.55 -2.13
C GLY A 42 -4.62 -11.50 -1.17
N GLY A 43 -4.47 -11.70 0.15
CA GLY A 43 -4.88 -10.77 1.20
C GLY A 43 -3.71 -10.01 1.84
N GLY A 44 -4.04 -9.16 2.80
CA GLY A 44 -3.07 -8.27 3.46
C GLY A 44 -2.79 -7.01 2.65
N ASN A 45 -2.42 -5.93 3.34
CA ASN A 45 -2.13 -4.65 2.70
C ASN A 45 -0.95 -3.98 3.40
N THR A 46 -0.15 -3.27 2.61
CA THR A 46 1.05 -2.55 3.06
C THR A 46 1.16 -1.27 2.27
N SER A 47 1.63 -0.20 2.90
CA SER A 47 1.89 1.05 2.21
C SER A 47 3.12 1.77 2.74
N SER A 48 3.60 2.74 1.97
CA SER A 48 4.60 3.72 2.38
C SER A 48 4.24 5.09 1.82
N LYS A 49 4.54 6.15 2.57
CA LYS A 49 4.39 7.55 2.15
C LYS A 49 5.77 8.08 1.78
N VAL A 50 5.95 8.47 0.52
CA VAL A 50 7.25 8.80 -0.05
C VAL A 50 7.22 10.21 -0.63
N GLN A 51 8.20 11.05 -0.30
CA GLN A 51 8.37 12.35 -0.95
C GLN A 51 8.92 12.14 -2.36
N MET A 52 8.23 12.66 -3.38
CA MET A 52 8.63 12.57 -4.78
C MET A 52 8.37 13.91 -5.48
N ASN A 53 8.96 14.13 -6.66
CA ASN A 53 8.68 15.33 -7.46
C ASN A 53 7.57 15.04 -8.46
N ASP A 54 6.52 15.85 -8.48
CA ASP A 54 5.44 15.75 -9.45
C ASP A 54 5.99 15.84 -10.90
N PRO A 55 5.68 14.89 -11.79
CA PRO A 55 6.26 14.84 -13.13
C PRO A 55 5.79 15.96 -14.06
N LEU A 56 4.70 16.66 -13.73
CA LEU A 56 4.15 17.78 -14.50
C LEU A 56 4.65 19.12 -13.98
N THR A 57 4.72 19.30 -12.67
CA THR A 57 5.06 20.60 -12.05
C THR A 57 6.49 20.68 -11.54
N GLY A 58 7.13 19.54 -11.24
CA GLY A 58 8.44 19.46 -10.59
C GLY A 58 8.41 19.68 -9.07
N GLU A 59 7.25 19.99 -8.51
CA GLU A 59 7.09 20.31 -7.08
C GLU A 59 7.15 19.06 -6.20
N PRO A 60 7.67 19.17 -4.97
CA PRO A 60 7.66 18.06 -4.03
C PRO A 60 6.24 17.74 -3.57
N VAL A 61 5.85 16.47 -3.71
CA VAL A 61 4.56 15.92 -3.30
C VAL A 61 4.76 14.68 -2.44
N THR A 62 3.80 14.38 -1.57
CA THR A 62 3.76 13.10 -0.85
C THR A 62 2.97 12.09 -1.67
N VAL A 63 3.62 10.97 -2.01
CA VAL A 63 3.02 9.88 -2.77
C VAL A 63 2.77 8.70 -1.84
N LEU A 64 1.51 8.25 -1.79
CA LEU A 64 1.11 7.01 -1.16
C LEU A 64 1.38 5.85 -2.12
N TRP A 65 2.32 4.99 -1.77
CA TRP A 65 2.51 3.69 -2.40
C TRP A 65 1.73 2.65 -1.60
N VAL A 66 0.72 2.03 -2.21
CA VAL A 66 -0.16 1.06 -1.55
C VAL A 66 -0.24 -0.22 -2.38
N LYS A 67 -0.33 -1.39 -1.73
CA LYS A 67 -0.43 -2.65 -2.46
C LYS A 67 -1.60 -2.60 -3.43
N ALA A 68 -1.41 -3.10 -4.64
CA ALA A 68 -2.47 -3.23 -5.61
C ALA A 68 -3.44 -4.37 -5.24
N SER A 69 -4.68 -4.26 -5.72
CA SER A 69 -5.71 -5.30 -5.53
C SER A 69 -5.28 -6.63 -6.16
N GLY A 70 -5.51 -7.74 -5.45
CA GLY A 70 -5.27 -9.11 -5.94
C GLY A 70 -3.80 -9.58 -5.99
N GLY A 71 -2.81 -8.73 -5.68
CA GLY A 71 -1.40 -9.15 -5.62
C GLY A 71 -1.06 -9.98 -4.37
N ASP A 72 -0.08 -10.88 -4.46
CA ASP A 72 0.44 -11.59 -3.29
C ASP A 72 1.58 -10.80 -2.63
N LEU A 73 1.55 -10.64 -1.30
CA LEU A 73 2.56 -9.88 -0.55
C LEU A 73 3.93 -10.56 -0.59
N GLY A 74 3.98 -11.90 -0.54
CA GLY A 74 5.21 -12.68 -0.47
C GLY A 74 6.04 -12.66 -1.75
N SER A 75 5.42 -12.28 -2.87
CA SER A 75 6.03 -12.20 -4.19
C SER A 75 5.91 -10.81 -4.83
N ALA A 76 5.58 -9.80 -4.03
CA ALA A 76 5.36 -8.44 -4.49
C ALA A 76 6.62 -7.84 -5.11
N LYS A 77 6.42 -7.11 -6.20
CA LYS A 77 7.39 -6.23 -6.85
C LYS A 77 6.87 -4.80 -6.81
N ALA A 78 7.71 -3.81 -7.12
CA ALA A 78 7.28 -2.41 -7.19
C ALA A 78 6.05 -2.19 -8.11
N ALA A 79 5.96 -2.94 -9.21
CA ALA A 79 4.81 -2.91 -10.13
C ALA A 79 3.49 -3.43 -9.52
N ASN A 80 3.54 -4.10 -8.36
CA ASN A 80 2.38 -4.56 -7.61
C ASN A 80 1.90 -3.53 -6.59
N PHE A 81 2.39 -2.29 -6.65
CA PHE A 81 1.96 -1.18 -5.84
C PHE A 81 1.40 -0.06 -6.72
N ALA A 82 0.23 0.45 -6.34
CA ALA A 82 -0.30 1.67 -6.90
C ALA A 82 0.35 2.88 -6.22
N SER A 83 0.58 3.94 -6.97
CA SER A 83 1.10 5.21 -6.46
C SER A 83 0.05 6.29 -6.61
N LEU A 84 -0.31 6.94 -5.51
CA LEU A 84 -1.37 7.95 -5.44
C LEU A 84 -0.83 9.25 -4.82
N TYR A 85 -1.29 10.39 -5.31
CA TYR A 85 -1.13 11.69 -4.64
C TYR A 85 -1.88 11.67 -3.30
N LEU A 86 -1.15 11.77 -2.18
CA LEU A 86 -1.74 11.62 -0.83
C LEU A 86 -2.74 12.74 -0.51
N ASP A 87 -2.48 13.96 -0.98
CA ASP A 87 -3.39 15.10 -0.81
C ASP A 87 -4.73 14.89 -1.54
N LYS A 88 -4.71 14.26 -2.73
CA LYS A 88 -5.92 13.87 -3.45
C LYS A 88 -6.67 12.76 -2.72
N VAL A 89 -5.96 11.73 -2.25
CA VAL A 89 -6.56 10.62 -1.48
C VAL A 89 -7.21 11.13 -0.20
N THR A 90 -6.55 12.01 0.56
CA THR A 90 -7.17 12.59 1.76
C THR A 90 -8.30 13.57 1.43
N GLY A 91 -8.21 14.29 0.30
CA GLY A 91 -9.27 15.15 -0.21
C GLY A 91 -10.58 14.42 -0.52
N LEU A 92 -10.52 13.10 -0.75
CA LEU A 92 -11.68 12.24 -0.95
C LEU A 92 -12.65 12.27 0.24
N GLU A 93 -12.20 12.50 1.47
CA GLU A 93 -13.06 12.63 2.67
C GLU A 93 -14.21 13.64 2.47
N ARG A 94 -13.99 14.69 1.67
CA ARG A 94 -15.01 15.70 1.37
C ARG A 94 -16.18 15.17 0.55
N VAL A 95 -15.97 14.08 -0.20
CA VAL A 95 -17.00 13.42 -1.02
C VAL A 95 -17.89 12.51 -0.16
N TYR A 96 -17.36 11.98 0.95
CA TYR A 96 -17.98 10.93 1.76
C TYR A 96 -18.38 11.39 3.16
N GLY A 97 -18.64 12.69 3.35
CA GLY A 97 -18.88 13.33 4.64
C GLY A 97 -19.81 12.57 5.62
N PRO A 98 -19.84 12.97 6.90
CA PRO A 98 -20.38 12.18 8.02
C PRO A 98 -21.85 11.71 7.87
N ASP A 99 -22.61 12.33 6.96
CA ASP A 99 -24.03 12.02 6.71
C ASP A 99 -24.28 10.99 5.60
N ARG A 100 -23.24 10.38 5.01
CA ARG A 100 -23.36 9.37 3.93
C ARG A 100 -22.76 8.01 4.30
N PRO A 101 -23.48 7.15 5.05
CA PRO A 101 -22.93 5.86 5.44
C PRO A 101 -23.11 4.77 4.36
N ILE A 102 -22.03 4.00 4.15
CA ILE A 102 -21.99 2.57 3.75
C ILE A 102 -22.14 2.23 2.25
N LYS A 103 -22.64 3.10 1.36
CA LYS A 103 -22.53 2.87 -0.12
C LYS A 103 -21.24 3.42 -0.76
N ILE A 104 -20.29 3.79 0.08
CA ILE A 104 -19.08 4.52 -0.31
C ILE A 104 -18.09 3.66 -1.10
N GLU A 105 -17.91 2.38 -0.76
CA GLU A 105 -16.86 1.55 -1.37
C GLU A 105 -16.98 1.49 -2.90
N ASP A 106 -18.18 1.24 -3.43
CA ASP A 106 -18.42 1.21 -4.88
C ASP A 106 -18.29 2.60 -5.54
N GLU A 107 -18.49 3.68 -4.78
CA GLU A 107 -18.40 5.07 -5.27
C GLU A 107 -16.98 5.66 -5.13
N ILE A 108 -16.17 5.20 -4.18
CA ILE A 108 -14.82 5.72 -3.87
C ILE A 108 -13.74 5.02 -4.66
N VAL A 109 -13.86 3.72 -4.86
CA VAL A 109 -12.86 2.93 -5.60
C VAL A 109 -12.62 3.50 -7.00
N PRO A 110 -13.66 3.91 -7.78
CA PRO A 110 -13.43 4.57 -9.06
C PRO A 110 -12.66 5.90 -8.96
N LEU A 111 -12.80 6.66 -7.87
CA LEU A 111 -12.13 7.95 -7.70
C LEU A 111 -10.64 7.83 -7.37
N TYR A 112 -10.15 6.66 -6.96
CA TYR A 112 -8.70 6.45 -6.80
C TYR A 112 -7.94 6.66 -8.11
N MET A 113 -8.58 6.43 -9.26
CA MET A 113 -7.96 6.69 -10.56
C MET A 113 -7.67 8.18 -10.80
N SER A 114 -8.45 9.09 -10.20
CA SER A 114 -8.18 10.52 -10.21
C SER A 114 -7.03 10.93 -9.28
N CYS A 115 -6.63 10.03 -8.38
CA CYS A 115 -5.55 10.23 -7.42
C CYS A 115 -4.21 9.67 -7.92
N VAL A 116 -4.15 8.98 -9.07
CA VAL A 116 -2.94 8.31 -9.55
C VAL A 116 -1.77 9.28 -9.77
N TYR A 117 -0.64 8.94 -9.17
CA TYR A 117 0.66 9.56 -9.41
C TYR A 117 1.41 8.84 -10.54
N GLY A 118 2.08 9.61 -11.40
CA GLY A 118 3.03 9.08 -12.38
C GLY A 118 2.44 8.16 -13.46
N GLY A 119 1.11 8.17 -13.66
CA GLY A 119 0.45 7.30 -14.64
C GLY A 119 0.48 5.81 -14.29
N ASN A 120 0.68 5.46 -13.02
CA ASN A 120 0.70 4.08 -12.56
C ASN A 120 -0.63 3.38 -12.86
N THR A 121 -0.54 2.19 -13.47
CA THR A 121 -1.70 1.42 -13.95
C THR A 121 -2.15 0.34 -12.99
N ALA A 122 -1.43 0.12 -11.88
CA ALA A 122 -1.81 -0.85 -10.87
C ALA A 122 -3.08 -0.40 -10.15
N ALA A 123 -4.08 -1.27 -10.09
CA ALA A 123 -5.35 -0.97 -9.42
C ALA A 123 -5.12 -0.82 -7.91
N PRO A 124 -5.40 0.35 -7.30
CA PRO A 124 -5.22 0.56 -5.87
C PRO A 124 -6.05 -0.41 -5.03
N SER A 125 -5.57 -0.77 -3.84
CA SER A 125 -6.36 -1.58 -2.91
C SER A 125 -7.66 -0.86 -2.51
N ILE A 126 -8.73 -1.64 -2.33
CA ILE A 126 -9.99 -1.13 -1.78
C ILE A 126 -9.79 -0.56 -0.36
N ASP A 127 -8.83 -1.11 0.38
CA ASP A 127 -8.48 -0.72 1.75
C ASP A 127 -7.58 0.55 1.80
N THR A 128 -7.37 1.24 0.68
CA THR A 128 -6.61 2.51 0.64
C THR A 128 -6.99 3.50 1.75
N PRO A 129 -8.25 3.66 2.20
CA PRO A 129 -8.61 4.59 3.28
C PRO A 129 -8.02 4.23 4.65
N LEU A 130 -7.49 3.01 4.82
CA LEU A 130 -6.79 2.60 6.05
C LEU A 130 -5.32 3.07 6.09
N HIS A 131 -4.79 3.59 4.97
CA HIS A 131 -3.38 3.92 4.78
C HIS A 131 -3.11 5.42 4.78
#